data_AF-A0A7S2NLN5-F1
#
_entry.id   AF-A0A7S2NLN5-F1
#
_cell.length_a   1.000
_cell.length_b   1.000
_cell.length_c   1.000
_cell.angle_alpha   90.00
_cell.angle_beta   90.00
_cell.angle_gamma   90.00
#
_symmetry.space_group_name_H-M   'P 1'
#
loop_
_entity.id
_entity.type
_entity.pdbx_description
1 polymer ?
#
loop_
_entity_poly.entity_id
_entity_poly.type
_entity_poly.pdbx_seq_one_letter_code
_entity_poly.pdbx_strand_id
1 'polypeptide(L)'
;MFRDVGGWWLGLSPRQHIIVPVSASVLNIFRSGEKELFPWDADIDANFIASHPLVLGSFLEEHRERLAAMGYGYILRGDRAVIRNLADTARMDIWFSGPQDVEAFDIRARLCGLRVNFFRDQLEGTAWYYRPGEKIYGNTQGKLLHCTWEGHNACLP
;
A
#
# COMPACT_ATOMS: atom_id res chain seq x y z
N MET A 1 -0.84 8.86 8.58
CA MET A 1 -0.52 7.42 8.69
C MET A 1 0.30 6.91 7.51
N PHE A 2 -0.28 6.63 6.35
CA PHE A 2 0.49 6.05 5.23
C PHE A 2 1.68 6.89 4.82
N ARG A 3 1.49 8.20 4.67
CA ARG A 3 2.58 9.13 4.35
C ARG A 3 3.71 9.07 5.38
N ASP A 4 3.38 8.94 6.66
CA ASP A 4 4.35 8.98 7.75
C ASP A 4 5.11 7.65 7.85
N VAL A 5 4.39 6.53 7.88
CA VAL A 5 4.96 5.18 7.98
C VAL A 5 5.72 4.82 6.69
N GLY A 6 5.15 5.10 5.53
CA GLY A 6 5.83 4.89 4.26
C GLY A 6 7.02 5.83 4.05
N GLY A 7 6.91 7.09 4.51
CA GLY A 7 8.03 8.03 4.52
C GLY A 7 9.18 7.58 5.42
N TRP A 8 8.86 7.06 6.61
CA TRP A 8 9.84 6.43 7.50
C TRP A 8 10.55 5.26 6.81
N TRP A 9 9.80 4.32 6.24
CA TRP A 9 10.34 3.16 5.55
C TRP A 9 11.30 3.54 4.43
N LEU A 10 10.86 4.42 3.52
CA LEU A 10 11.69 4.90 2.41
C LEU A 10 12.91 5.69 2.90
N GLY A 11 12.80 6.36 4.04
CA GLY A 11 13.89 7.11 4.67
C GLY A 11 14.99 6.24 5.30
N LEU A 12 14.70 4.98 5.64
CA LEU A 12 15.70 4.06 6.21
C LEU A 12 16.78 3.68 5.18
N SER A 13 16.39 3.39 3.94
CA SER A 13 17.33 3.17 2.84
C SER A 13 16.72 3.53 1.47
N PRO A 14 16.81 4.80 1.02
CA PRO A 14 16.07 5.30 -0.15
C PRO A 14 16.34 4.59 -1.48
N ARG A 15 17.49 3.92 -1.60
CA ARG A 15 17.88 3.15 -2.80
C ARG A 15 17.55 1.67 -2.70
N GLN A 16 17.37 1.13 -1.50
CA GLN A 16 17.17 -0.29 -1.26
C GLN A 16 15.75 -0.63 -0.79
N HIS A 17 14.98 0.38 -0.38
CA HIS A 17 13.61 0.25 0.07
C HIS A 17 12.63 0.83 -0.94
N ILE A 18 11.58 0.06 -1.23
CA ILE A 18 10.45 0.47 -2.06
C ILE A 18 9.13 0.14 -1.35
N ILE A 19 8.05 0.78 -1.80
CA ILE A 19 6.68 0.46 -1.38
C ILE A 19 5.94 -0.05 -2.61
N VAL A 20 5.35 -1.22 -2.49
CA VAL A 20 4.51 -1.84 -3.52
C VAL A 20 3.08 -1.92 -3.00
N PRO A 21 2.16 -1.06 -3.47
CA PRO A 21 0.76 -1.14 -3.08
C PRO A 21 0.18 -2.46 -3.58
N VAL A 22 -0.79 -3.01 -2.87
CA VAL A 22 -1.48 -4.26 -3.28
C VAL A 22 -2.99 -4.04 -3.34
N SER A 23 -3.69 -4.96 -4.01
CA SER A 23 -5.16 -4.98 -4.00
C SER A 23 -5.78 -3.63 -4.44
N ALA A 24 -6.77 -3.12 -3.70
CA ALA A 24 -7.49 -1.90 -4.03
C ALA A 24 -6.59 -0.65 -3.94
N SER A 25 -5.46 -0.72 -3.22
CA SER A 25 -4.49 0.38 -3.13
C SER A 25 -3.79 0.64 -4.47
N VAL A 26 -3.67 -0.37 -5.34
CA VAL A 26 -3.18 -0.19 -6.72
C VAL A 26 -4.21 0.56 -7.57
N LEU A 27 -5.51 0.32 -7.36
CA LEU A 27 -6.58 1.01 -8.10
C LEU A 27 -6.62 2.52 -7.80
N ASN A 28 -6.26 2.92 -6.58
CA ASN A 28 -6.17 4.34 -6.20
C ASN A 28 -5.22 5.12 -7.13
N ILE A 29 -4.14 4.49 -7.61
CA ILE A 29 -3.19 5.11 -8.53
C ILE A 29 -3.87 5.57 -9.83
N PHE A 30 -4.84 4.78 -10.34
CA PHE A 30 -5.56 5.08 -11.58
C PHE A 30 -6.70 6.09 -11.40
N ARG A 31 -7.26 6.21 -10.19
CA ARG A 31 -8.46 7.02 -9.95
C ARG A 31 -8.15 8.46 -9.61
N SER A 32 -7.53 8.68 -8.46
CA SER A 32 -7.24 9.98 -7.86
C SER A 32 -5.81 10.44 -8.14
N GLY A 33 -5.00 9.56 -8.74
CA GLY A 33 -3.58 9.80 -8.94
C GLY A 33 -2.84 9.94 -7.61
N GLU A 34 -1.88 10.87 -7.58
CA GLU A 34 -0.90 11.00 -6.49
C GLU A 34 -1.46 11.52 -5.15
N LYS A 35 -2.71 11.98 -5.11
CA LYS A 35 -3.15 12.93 -4.06
C LYS A 35 -3.87 12.30 -2.87
N GLU A 36 -4.80 11.37 -3.11
CA GLU A 36 -5.74 10.89 -2.08
C GLU A 36 -6.12 9.42 -2.29
N LEU A 37 -6.54 8.74 -1.22
CA LEU A 37 -7.20 7.43 -1.28
C LEU A 37 -8.67 7.56 -1.69
N PHE A 38 -9.32 6.42 -1.87
CA PHE A 38 -10.78 6.37 -1.95
C PHE A 38 -11.38 6.96 -0.66
N PRO A 39 -12.38 7.86 -0.76
CA PRO A 39 -13.07 8.43 0.40
C PRO A 39 -13.75 7.40 1.31
N TRP A 40 -13.90 6.17 0.83
CA TRP A 40 -14.47 5.04 1.55
C TRP A 40 -13.45 3.91 1.82
N ASP A 41 -12.18 4.06 1.39
CA ASP A 41 -11.11 3.20 1.89
C ASP A 41 -10.84 3.55 3.34
N ALA A 42 -10.89 2.56 4.22
CA ALA A 42 -10.58 2.72 5.63
C ALA A 42 -9.10 2.41 5.93
N ASP A 43 -8.41 1.76 5.01
CA ASP A 43 -7.07 1.23 5.15
C ASP A 43 -6.26 1.31 3.85
N ILE A 44 -4.98 0.99 3.96
CA ILE A 44 -4.08 0.77 2.83
C ILE A 44 -3.40 -0.57 3.04
N ASP A 45 -3.38 -1.35 1.97
CA ASP A 45 -2.59 -2.55 1.85
C ASP A 45 -1.32 -2.26 1.03
N ALA A 46 -0.15 -2.55 1.60
CA ALA A 46 1.11 -2.39 0.90
C ALA A 46 2.16 -3.41 1.34
N ASN A 47 3.07 -3.74 0.43
CA ASN A 47 4.28 -4.47 0.73
C ASN A 47 5.47 -3.50 0.79
N PHE A 48 6.20 -3.53 1.89
CA PHE A 48 7.41 -2.77 2.16
C PHE A 48 8.58 -3.69 1.85
N ILE A 49 9.22 -3.46 0.70
CA ILE A 49 10.20 -4.37 0.13
C ILE A 49 11.60 -3.79 0.27
N ALA A 50 12.51 -4.61 0.79
CA ALA A 50 13.93 -4.30 0.88
C ALA A 50 14.77 -5.19 -0.06
N SER A 51 15.84 -4.62 -0.60
CA SER A 51 16.82 -5.36 -1.41
C SER A 51 17.79 -6.23 -0.60
N HIS A 52 17.63 -6.26 0.72
CA HIS A 52 18.46 -6.99 1.65
C HIS A 52 17.59 -7.88 2.56
N PRO A 53 18.18 -8.88 3.24
CA PRO A 53 17.44 -9.72 4.17
C PRO A 53 16.73 -8.89 5.23
N LEU A 54 15.49 -9.28 5.53
CA LEU A 54 14.67 -8.65 6.56
C LEU A 54 13.96 -9.75 7.36
N VAL A 55 14.15 -9.73 8.68
CA VAL A 55 13.41 -10.59 9.61
C VAL A 55 12.38 -9.71 10.32
N LEU A 56 11.11 -9.83 9.93
CA LEU A 56 10.03 -8.90 10.32
C LEU A 56 9.98 -8.61 11.82
N GLY A 57 10.01 -9.66 12.66
CA GLY A 57 9.94 -9.52 14.11
C GLY A 57 11.12 -8.73 14.68
N SER A 58 12.34 -9.10 14.31
CA SER A 58 13.56 -8.40 14.76
C SER A 58 13.61 -6.96 14.26
N PHE A 59 13.25 -6.74 12.98
CA PHE A 59 13.23 -5.42 12.36
C PHE A 59 12.26 -4.47 13.06
N LEU A 60 11.05 -4.93 13.36
CA LEU A 60 10.06 -4.08 14.04
C LEU A 60 10.41 -3.83 15.50
N GLU A 61 11.01 -4.80 16.20
CA GLU A 61 11.48 -4.57 17.58
C GLU A 61 12.61 -3.54 17.62
N GLU A 62 13.57 -3.60 16.69
CA GLU A 62 14.65 -2.61 16.55
C GLU A 62 14.10 -1.18 16.35
N HIS A 63 12.98 -1.04 15.62
CA HIS A 63 12.38 0.25 15.32
C HIS A 63 11.18 0.62 16.19
N ARG A 64 10.90 -0.15 17.24
CA ARG A 64 9.71 0.01 18.07
C ARG A 64 9.62 1.40 18.72
N GLU A 65 10.70 1.88 19.32
CA GLU A 65 10.73 3.19 19.97
C GLU A 65 10.52 4.33 18.98
N ARG A 66 11.11 4.20 17.79
CA ARG A 66 10.97 5.20 16.71
C ARG A 66 9.54 5.26 16.20
N LEU A 67 8.90 4.11 15.98
CA LEU A 67 7.49 4.03 15.59
C LEU A 67 6.59 4.63 16.69
N ALA A 68 6.86 4.33 17.96
CA ALA A 68 6.12 4.89 19.09
C ALA A 68 6.27 6.43 19.17
N ALA A 69 7.47 6.96 18.97
CA ALA A 69 7.72 8.41 18.92
C ALA A 69 6.97 9.11 17.77
N MET A 70 6.72 8.40 16.67
CA MET A 70 5.88 8.87 15.56
C MET A 70 4.37 8.73 15.82
N GLY A 71 3.97 8.18 16.97
CA GLY A 71 2.56 7.97 17.33
C GLY A 71 1.97 6.66 16.80
N TYR A 72 2.81 5.67 16.47
CA TYR A 72 2.40 4.39 15.90
C TYR A 72 2.81 3.20 16.77
N GLY A 73 2.00 2.14 16.72
CA GLY A 73 2.33 0.82 17.24
C GLY A 73 2.07 -0.25 16.19
N TYR A 74 2.47 -1.49 16.47
CA TYR A 74 2.23 -2.61 15.55
C TYR A 74 1.73 -3.86 16.24
N ILE A 75 1.06 -4.72 15.48
CA ILE A 75 0.69 -6.09 15.85
C ILE A 75 1.24 -7.03 14.79
N LEU A 76 2.06 -8.00 15.19
CA LEU A 76 2.55 -9.05 14.28
C LEU A 76 1.42 -10.04 13.98
N ARG A 77 1.25 -10.38 12.70
CA ARG A 77 0.24 -11.31 12.18
C ARG A 77 0.88 -12.24 11.16
N GLY A 78 1.63 -13.23 11.65
CA GLY A 78 2.32 -14.18 10.77
C GLY A 78 3.39 -13.49 9.92
N ASP A 79 3.11 -13.33 8.64
CA ASP A 79 3.98 -12.74 7.61
C ASP A 79 3.82 -11.22 7.43
N ARG A 80 2.88 -10.59 8.15
CA ARG A 80 2.62 -9.15 8.07
C ARG A 80 2.55 -8.47 9.43
N ALA A 81 2.60 -7.15 9.42
CA ALA A 81 2.36 -6.32 10.59
C ALA A 81 1.21 -5.35 10.34
N VAL A 82 0.30 -5.28 11.32
CA VAL A 82 -0.76 -4.28 11.35
C VAL A 82 -0.19 -3.05 12.05
N ILE A 83 0.14 -2.00 11.30
CA ILE A 83 0.55 -0.72 11.86
C ILE A 83 -0.71 0.07 12.20
N ARG A 84 -0.80 0.55 13.43
CA ARG A 84 -1.93 1.34 13.93
C ARG A 84 -1.42 2.61 14.59
N ASN A 85 -2.21 3.67 14.54
CA ASN A 85 -1.92 4.82 15.38
C ASN A 85 -2.21 4.46 16.83
N LEU A 86 -1.51 5.10 17.76
CA LEU A 86 -1.70 4.86 19.19
C LEU A 86 -3.10 5.30 19.68
N ALA A 87 -3.79 6.14 18.91
CA ALA A 87 -5.20 6.49 19.12
C ALA A 87 -6.20 5.44 18.60
N ASP A 88 -5.73 4.39 17.89
CA ASP A 88 -6.51 3.30 17.24
C ASP A 88 -7.66 3.77 16.33
N THR A 89 -7.50 4.92 15.68
CA THR A 89 -8.48 5.46 14.73
C THR A 89 -8.18 5.10 13.27
N ALA A 90 -7.01 4.54 12.98
CA ALA A 90 -6.63 4.09 11.65
C ALA A 90 -5.68 2.89 11.71
N ARG A 91 -5.69 2.06 10.66
CA ARG A 91 -4.88 0.84 10.55
C ARG A 91 -4.35 0.67 9.14
N MET A 92 -3.20 0.01 9.03
CA MET A 92 -2.59 -0.37 7.77
C MET A 92 -2.04 -1.79 7.88
N ASP A 93 -2.40 -2.63 6.92
CA ASP A 93 -1.84 -3.96 6.79
C ASP A 93 -0.60 -3.89 5.89
N ILE A 94 0.57 -4.10 6.50
CA ILE A 94 1.86 -4.00 5.83
C ILE A 94 2.56 -5.36 5.84
N TRP A 95 2.82 -5.89 4.65
CA TRP A 95 3.78 -6.96 4.48
C TRP A 95 5.17 -6.36 4.44
N PHE A 96 6.13 -6.93 5.16
CA PHE A 96 7.53 -6.56 4.99
C PHE A 96 8.26 -7.74 4.38
N SER A 97 9.04 -7.50 3.33
CA SER A 97 9.71 -8.58 2.63
C SER A 97 11.09 -8.17 2.13
N GLY A 98 12.00 -9.15 2.11
CA GLY A 98 13.38 -8.98 1.69
C GLY A 98 14.18 -10.26 1.96
N PRO A 99 15.22 -10.57 1.16
CA PRO A 99 15.73 -9.77 0.05
C PRO A 99 14.89 -9.96 -1.21
N GLN A 100 14.62 -8.87 -1.94
CA GLN A 100 14.04 -8.92 -3.29
C GLN A 100 14.80 -8.01 -4.25
N ASP A 101 14.75 -8.30 -5.56
CA ASP A 101 15.27 -7.38 -6.57
C ASP A 101 14.32 -6.18 -6.72
N VAL A 102 14.66 -5.06 -6.10
CA VAL A 102 13.86 -3.83 -6.16
C VAL A 102 13.89 -3.16 -7.53
N GLU A 103 14.87 -3.48 -8.38
CA GLU A 103 14.96 -2.93 -9.75
C GLU A 103 13.95 -3.59 -10.69
N ALA A 104 13.50 -4.81 -10.38
CA ALA A 104 12.43 -5.49 -11.11
C ALA A 104 11.07 -4.76 -11.02
N PHE A 105 10.88 -3.86 -10.05
CA PHE A 105 9.69 -3.02 -9.93
C PHE A 105 9.90 -1.70 -10.67
N ASP A 106 9.88 -1.80 -12.00
CA ASP A 106 10.32 -0.77 -12.95
C ASP A 106 9.36 0.42 -13.07
N ILE A 107 8.07 0.22 -12.81
CA ILE A 107 7.09 1.29 -12.89
C ILE A 107 7.06 2.07 -11.58
N ARG A 108 7.12 3.40 -11.70
CA ARG A 108 7.14 4.34 -10.59
C ARG A 108 5.91 5.25 -10.67
N ALA A 109 5.21 5.39 -9.55
CA ALA A 109 4.13 6.36 -9.41
C ALA A 109 4.19 7.02 -8.04
N ARG A 110 3.14 7.78 -7.71
CA ARG A 110 2.91 8.20 -6.33
C ARG A 110 1.54 7.80 -5.83
N LEU A 111 1.49 7.52 -4.54
CA LEU A 111 0.26 7.29 -3.78
C LEU A 111 0.33 8.15 -2.52
N CYS A 112 -0.66 9.03 -2.31
CA CYS A 112 -0.69 9.98 -1.20
C CYS A 112 0.60 10.82 -1.04
N GLY A 113 1.26 11.14 -2.15
CA GLY A 113 2.53 11.88 -2.22
C GLY A 113 3.81 11.06 -2.03
N LEU A 114 3.71 9.77 -1.67
CA LEU A 114 4.87 8.87 -1.53
C LEU A 114 5.21 8.18 -2.84
N ARG A 115 6.50 7.95 -3.09
CA ARG A 115 6.96 7.11 -4.20
C ARG A 115 6.51 5.66 -3.94
N VAL A 116 5.85 5.09 -4.94
CA VAL A 116 5.50 3.67 -4.98
C VAL A 116 6.01 3.03 -6.27
N ASN A 117 6.21 1.71 -6.20
CA ASN A 117 6.76 0.89 -7.27
C ASN A 117 5.82 -0.29 -7.56
N PHE A 118 5.81 -0.77 -8.79
CA PHE A 118 5.05 -1.96 -9.19
C PHE A 118 5.66 -2.55 -10.46
N PHE A 119 5.42 -3.83 -10.71
CA PHE A 119 5.71 -4.47 -11.98
C PHE A 119 4.48 -4.41 -12.90
N ARG A 120 4.70 -4.45 -14.20
CA ARG A 120 3.64 -4.34 -15.22
C ARG A 120 2.49 -5.34 -15.00
N ASP A 121 2.81 -6.61 -14.76
CA ASP A 121 1.81 -7.68 -14.64
C ASP A 121 0.92 -7.52 -13.39
N GLN A 122 1.40 -6.82 -12.35
CA GLN A 122 0.61 -6.54 -11.16
C GLN A 122 -0.62 -5.70 -11.49
N LEU A 123 -0.49 -4.80 -12.45
CA LEU A 123 -1.58 -3.96 -12.93
C LEU A 123 -2.62 -4.80 -13.67
N GLU A 124 -2.17 -5.67 -14.56
CA GLU A 124 -3.05 -6.56 -15.34
C GLU A 124 -3.83 -7.51 -14.42
N GLY A 125 -3.15 -8.10 -13.44
CA GLY A 125 -3.77 -8.97 -12.44
C GLY A 125 -4.77 -8.23 -11.54
N THR A 126 -4.45 -7.02 -11.11
CA THR A 126 -5.36 -6.18 -10.31
C THR A 126 -6.59 -5.78 -11.13
N ALA A 127 -6.39 -5.28 -12.35
CA ALA A 127 -7.49 -4.91 -13.24
C ALA A 127 -8.39 -6.12 -13.58
N TRP A 128 -7.82 -7.33 -13.67
CA TRP A 128 -8.57 -8.57 -13.85
C TRP A 128 -9.37 -8.95 -12.59
N TYR A 129 -8.75 -8.89 -11.42
CA TYR A 129 -9.38 -9.26 -10.14
C TYR A 129 -10.55 -8.33 -9.75
N TYR A 130 -10.44 -7.04 -10.09
CA TYR A 130 -11.48 -6.04 -9.82
C TYR A 130 -12.43 -5.81 -11.00
N ARG A 131 -12.60 -6.81 -11.88
CA ARG A 131 -13.60 -6.73 -12.96
C ARG A 131 -15.01 -6.52 -12.39
N PRO A 132 -15.88 -5.78 -13.09
CA PRO A 132 -17.15 -5.27 -12.55
C PRO A 132 -18.16 -6.35 -12.14
N GLY A 133 -18.04 -7.55 -12.69
CA GLY A 133 -19.03 -8.61 -12.48
C GLY A 133 -19.09 -9.18 -11.06
N GLU A 134 -18.04 -9.00 -10.25
CA GLU A 134 -17.90 -9.78 -9.00
C GLU A 134 -17.84 -8.91 -7.72
N LYS A 135 -17.74 -7.58 -7.82
CA LYS A 135 -17.75 -6.65 -6.66
C LYS A 135 -18.97 -5.74 -6.57
N ILE A 136 -20.13 -6.19 -7.06
CA ILE A 136 -21.44 -5.57 -6.76
C ILE A 136 -21.94 -6.03 -5.37
N TYR A 137 -21.11 -6.11 -4.31
CA TYR A 137 -21.63 -6.44 -2.97
C TYR A 137 -20.79 -5.82 -1.85
N GLY A 138 -21.48 -5.03 -1.01
CA GLY A 138 -21.06 -4.70 0.35
C GLY A 138 -20.91 -3.21 0.68
N ASN A 139 -22.03 -2.48 0.79
CA ASN A 139 -22.21 -1.14 1.42
C ASN A 139 -22.40 0.12 0.55
N THR A 140 -22.00 0.16 -0.73
CA THR A 140 -21.92 1.43 -1.48
C THR A 140 -23.13 1.79 -2.36
N GLN A 141 -24.27 1.09 -2.27
CA GLN A 141 -25.45 1.34 -3.14
C GLN A 141 -25.10 1.46 -4.64
N GLY A 142 -24.11 0.72 -5.12
CA GLY A 142 -23.73 0.75 -6.54
C GLY A 142 -23.20 2.10 -7.03
N LYS A 143 -22.60 2.93 -6.18
CA LYS A 143 -21.91 4.15 -6.64
C LYS A 143 -20.47 3.85 -7.02
N LEU A 144 -20.16 4.13 -8.28
CA LEU A 144 -18.96 3.61 -8.95
C LEU A 144 -17.83 4.62 -8.91
N LEU A 145 -16.62 4.09 -8.88
CA LEU A 145 -15.35 4.80 -8.78
C LEU A 145 -15.17 5.72 -10.01
N HIS A 146 -14.96 7.04 -9.83
CA HIS A 146 -14.73 7.98 -10.94
C HIS A 146 -13.27 7.93 -11.46
N CYS A 147 -12.96 7.36 -12.63
CA CYS A 147 -11.60 7.33 -13.22
C CYS A 147 -11.22 8.60 -13.97
N THR A 148 -9.91 8.78 -14.19
CA THR A 148 -9.35 9.77 -15.14
C THR A 148 -8.62 9.14 -16.34
N TRP A 149 -8.52 7.80 -16.44
CA TRP A 149 -7.82 7.10 -17.52
C TRP A 149 -8.79 6.43 -18.51
N GLU A 150 -8.58 6.67 -19.80
CA GLU A 150 -9.38 6.11 -20.89
C GLU A 150 -9.10 4.60 -21.04
N GLY A 151 -10.15 3.76 -21.02
CA GLY A 151 -10.04 2.30 -21.20
C GLY A 151 -9.84 1.45 -19.94
N HIS A 152 -9.84 2.05 -18.74
CA HIS A 152 -9.68 1.31 -17.47
C HIS A 152 -11.00 1.09 -16.73
N ASN A 153 -11.27 -0.18 -16.39
CA ASN A 153 -12.58 -0.67 -15.93
C ASN A 153 -12.75 -0.75 -14.41
N ALA A 154 -11.76 -0.33 -13.62
CA ALA A 154 -11.93 -0.12 -12.17
C ALA A 154 -12.94 1.00 -11.84
N CYS A 155 -13.58 1.52 -12.87
CA CYS A 155 -14.49 2.64 -12.92
C CYS A 155 -15.60 2.41 -13.95
N LEU A 156 -15.91 1.15 -14.28
CA LEU A 156 -17.17 0.89 -14.98
C LEU A 156 -18.34 1.27 -14.07
N PRO A 157 -19.49 1.66 -14.65
CA PRO A 157 -20.71 1.87 -13.91
C PRO A 157 -21.38 0.56 -13.43
#